data_AF-A0A966AQM5-F1
#
_entry.id   AF-A0A966AQM5-F1
#
_cell.length_a   1.000
_cell.length_b   1.000
_cell.length_c   1.000
_cell.angle_alpha   90.00
_cell.angle_beta   90.00
_cell.angle_gamma   90.00
#
_symmetry.space_group_name_H-M   'P 1'
#
loop_
_entity.id
_entity.type
_entity.pdbx_description
1 polymer ?
#
loop_
_entity_poly.entity_id
_entity_poly.type
_entity_poly.pdbx_seq_one_letter_code
_entity_poly.pdbx_strand_id
1 'polypeptide(L)'
;HPIVDHHTYVFVGDGCLMEGISHEACSLAGTLGLGKLIVFYDDNGISIDGDVKNWYTDDTPARFRAYGWQVLANVDGHDSEAVKSAIEAARENADAPTLICCKTILGWGSPNKQGKASSHGAALGADEVALVRETIGWPHAPFHIPDDIRTAWDASSRGQDLETAWTQQFDAYRGAHPQLAAEFERRMRGALPRGWSAHADAFIDEVQQAGESIASRKASQNALEGYAPVLPELIGGSADLAGSNLTLHSGSRPVSTAGADGNYLYFGVREFAMSAILNGLALHGGFIPYGATFLVFSEYARNAVRMAALMGIRSVFVYTHDSIGLGEDGPTHQAVEQTATLRLMPNMSVWRPCDGVESAIAWRHAIERSDGPACLLFSRQGLPHQQRSPEQLADAARGGYVLRDCAGTPQALIIATGSEVGMAVEASKLLEQEGIAARVVSMPSTDVFDAQSASFKESVLPAAIKARVSMEAGVTDYWYKYIGSYGRAVGVDSFGVSAPYEIVYEHFGLTAQSVASAVEESIASIASETAGVAAE
;
A
#
# COMPACT_ATOMS: atom_id res chain seq x y z
N HIS A 1 -28.46 -20.01 -1.81
CA HIS A 1 -28.55 -18.71 -1.13
C HIS A 1 -27.63 -17.71 -1.83
N PRO A 2 -28.12 -16.81 -2.71
CA PRO A 2 -27.30 -15.76 -3.33
C PRO A 2 -27.04 -14.60 -2.35
N ILE A 3 -26.07 -14.77 -1.44
CA ILE A 3 -25.78 -13.77 -0.39
C ILE A 3 -24.98 -12.58 -0.91
N VAL A 4 -23.98 -12.84 -1.77
CA VAL A 4 -23.15 -11.80 -2.39
C VAL A 4 -23.57 -11.65 -3.84
N ASP A 5 -24.45 -10.68 -4.10
CA ASP A 5 -25.00 -10.44 -5.43
C ASP A 5 -25.31 -8.95 -5.65
N HIS A 6 -24.29 -8.16 -6.02
CA HIS A 6 -24.43 -6.74 -6.32
C HIS A 6 -23.55 -6.33 -7.49
N HIS A 7 -23.84 -5.18 -8.08
CA HIS A 7 -23.07 -4.59 -9.18
C HIS A 7 -22.09 -3.52 -8.67
N THR A 8 -21.05 -3.26 -9.47
CA THR A 8 -20.14 -2.13 -9.30
C THR A 8 -20.33 -1.17 -10.47
N TYR A 9 -20.78 0.05 -10.17
CA TYR A 9 -20.95 1.12 -11.16
C TYR A 9 -19.86 2.18 -11.01
N VAL A 10 -19.26 2.61 -12.11
CA VAL A 10 -18.18 3.61 -12.13
C VAL A 10 -18.48 4.66 -13.18
N PHE A 11 -18.31 5.94 -12.84
CA PHE A 11 -18.32 7.03 -13.82
C PHE A 11 -16.89 7.46 -14.09
N VAL A 12 -16.53 7.60 -15.36
CA VAL A 12 -15.21 8.04 -15.83
C VAL A 12 -15.39 9.13 -16.88
N GLY A 13 -14.42 10.04 -16.99
CA GLY A 13 -14.33 11.01 -18.08
C GLY A 13 -13.07 10.80 -18.92
N ASP A 14 -12.83 11.67 -19.89
CA ASP A 14 -11.64 11.63 -20.77
C ASP A 14 -10.34 11.53 -19.97
N GLY A 15 -10.21 12.31 -18.89
CA GLY A 15 -9.04 12.30 -18.02
C GLY A 15 -8.69 10.90 -17.49
N CYS A 16 -9.70 10.16 -17.02
CA CYS A 16 -9.50 8.80 -16.55
C CYS A 16 -9.04 7.86 -17.67
N LEU A 17 -9.57 8.02 -18.88
CA LEU A 17 -9.29 7.12 -20.00
C LEU A 17 -7.97 7.44 -20.72
N MET A 18 -7.41 8.63 -20.53
CA MET A 18 -6.04 8.97 -20.94
C MET A 18 -4.98 8.39 -19.98
N GLU A 19 -5.31 8.26 -18.69
CA GLU A 19 -4.38 7.75 -17.68
C GLU A 19 -4.04 6.27 -17.91
N GLY A 20 -2.74 5.94 -17.83
CA GLY A 20 -2.21 4.60 -18.10
C GLY A 20 -2.78 3.52 -17.17
N ILE A 21 -3.11 3.87 -15.92
CA ILE A 21 -3.74 2.95 -14.97
C ILE A 21 -5.10 2.40 -15.47
N SER A 22 -5.82 3.16 -16.31
CA SER A 22 -7.07 2.68 -16.91
C SER A 22 -6.83 1.54 -17.89
N HIS A 23 -5.74 1.60 -18.68
CA HIS A 23 -5.35 0.49 -19.55
C HIS A 23 -5.07 -0.76 -18.73
N GLU A 24 -4.25 -0.63 -17.68
CA GLU A 24 -3.89 -1.73 -16.80
C GLU A 24 -5.13 -2.40 -16.17
N ALA A 25 -5.97 -1.61 -15.49
CA ALA A 25 -7.14 -2.11 -14.78
C ALA A 25 -8.20 -2.68 -15.74
N CYS A 26 -8.51 -1.99 -16.84
CA CYS A 26 -9.51 -2.46 -17.79
C CYS A 26 -9.05 -3.69 -18.58
N SER A 27 -7.75 -3.80 -18.89
CA SER A 27 -7.19 -5.00 -19.50
C SER A 27 -7.34 -6.22 -18.57
N LEU A 28 -7.05 -6.07 -17.28
CA LEU A 28 -7.20 -7.15 -16.31
C LEU A 28 -8.67 -7.50 -16.06
N ALA A 29 -9.56 -6.50 -15.94
CA ALA A 29 -11.00 -6.74 -15.74
C ALA A 29 -11.64 -7.55 -16.88
N GLY A 30 -11.21 -7.31 -18.13
CA GLY A 30 -11.65 -8.12 -19.27
C GLY A 30 -11.14 -9.56 -19.20
N THR A 31 -9.88 -9.76 -18.80
CA THR A 31 -9.30 -11.09 -18.56
C THR A 31 -10.06 -11.87 -17.47
N LEU A 32 -10.52 -11.17 -16.42
CA LEU A 32 -11.24 -11.76 -15.29
C LEU A 32 -12.74 -11.95 -15.56
N GLY A 33 -13.27 -11.48 -16.70
CA GLY A 33 -14.69 -11.64 -17.04
C GLY A 33 -15.65 -10.98 -16.03
N LEU A 34 -15.31 -9.77 -15.55
CA LEU A 34 -16.07 -9.10 -14.49
C LEU A 34 -17.44 -8.54 -14.96
N GLY A 35 -18.41 -9.41 -15.26
CA GLY A 35 -19.72 -9.02 -15.81
C GLY A 35 -20.58 -8.07 -14.97
N LYS A 36 -20.27 -7.95 -13.67
CA LYS A 36 -20.98 -7.02 -12.76
C LYS A 36 -20.33 -5.64 -12.67
N LEU A 37 -19.25 -5.40 -13.42
CA LEU A 37 -18.61 -4.09 -13.56
C LEU A 37 -19.20 -3.35 -14.76
N ILE A 38 -19.88 -2.24 -14.49
CA ILE A 38 -20.50 -1.39 -15.49
C ILE A 38 -19.92 0.02 -15.36
N VAL A 39 -19.23 0.48 -16.41
CA VAL A 39 -18.56 1.77 -16.47
C VAL A 39 -19.30 2.70 -17.42
N PHE A 40 -19.61 3.90 -16.96
CA PHE A 40 -20.16 4.98 -17.78
C PHE A 40 -19.03 5.94 -18.12
N TYR A 41 -18.79 6.11 -19.41
CA TYR A 41 -17.87 7.12 -19.92
C TYR A 41 -18.66 8.37 -20.30
N ASP A 42 -18.41 9.46 -19.56
CA ASP A 42 -18.87 10.81 -19.87
C ASP A 42 -18.06 11.36 -21.05
N ASP A 43 -18.49 10.99 -22.26
CA ASP A 43 -17.86 11.31 -23.53
C ASP A 43 -18.33 12.69 -24.00
N ASN A 44 -17.82 13.73 -23.34
CA ASN A 44 -18.22 15.12 -23.54
C ASN A 44 -17.28 15.92 -24.46
N GLY A 45 -16.10 15.36 -24.78
CA GLY A 45 -15.12 15.92 -25.71
C GLY A 45 -14.28 17.08 -25.17
N ILE A 46 -14.31 17.34 -23.86
CA ILE A 46 -13.63 18.47 -23.21
C ILE A 46 -12.78 18.01 -22.03
N SER A 47 -11.51 18.44 -21.99
CA SER A 47 -10.68 18.43 -20.78
C SER A 47 -10.38 19.86 -20.30
N ILE A 48 -9.54 20.00 -19.27
CA ILE A 48 -9.17 21.31 -18.70
C ILE A 48 -8.59 22.26 -19.76
N ASP A 49 -7.76 21.75 -20.66
CA ASP A 49 -7.07 22.57 -21.67
C ASP A 49 -7.95 22.86 -22.90
N GLY A 50 -9.17 22.30 -22.98
CA GLY A 50 -10.10 22.53 -24.09
C GLY A 50 -10.57 21.26 -24.79
N ASP A 51 -10.75 21.35 -26.10
CA ASP A 51 -11.20 20.23 -26.95
C ASP A 51 -10.14 19.12 -26.96
N VAL A 52 -10.56 17.92 -26.55
CA VAL A 52 -9.68 16.76 -26.40
C VAL A 52 -9.07 16.29 -27.71
N LYS A 53 -9.66 16.60 -28.87
CA LYS A 53 -9.15 16.17 -30.19
C LYS A 53 -7.72 16.62 -30.49
N ASN A 54 -7.19 17.58 -29.73
CA ASN A 54 -5.83 18.06 -29.87
C ASN A 54 -4.78 17.13 -29.23
N TRP A 55 -5.16 16.25 -28.29
CA TRP A 55 -4.23 15.35 -27.57
C TRP A 55 -4.79 13.95 -27.28
N TYR A 56 -6.09 13.72 -27.45
CA TYR A 56 -6.77 12.45 -27.21
C TYR A 56 -7.72 12.13 -28.38
N THR A 57 -7.30 11.19 -29.21
CA THR A 57 -7.99 10.78 -30.44
C THR A 57 -8.12 9.26 -30.55
N ASP A 58 -8.08 8.55 -29.42
CA ASP A 58 -8.27 7.11 -29.38
C ASP A 58 -9.66 6.73 -29.91
N ASP A 59 -9.75 5.61 -30.63
CA ASP A 59 -11.03 4.89 -30.75
C ASP A 59 -11.27 4.12 -29.44
N THR A 60 -11.80 4.81 -28.45
CA THR A 60 -12.10 4.25 -27.12
C THR A 60 -13.01 3.02 -27.21
N PRO A 61 -14.12 3.02 -27.98
CA PRO A 61 -14.88 1.81 -28.20
C PRO A 61 -14.06 0.62 -28.73
N ALA A 62 -13.20 0.82 -29.73
CA ALA A 62 -12.34 -0.25 -30.24
C ALA A 62 -11.32 -0.72 -29.19
N ARG A 63 -10.71 0.20 -28.44
CA ARG A 63 -9.78 -0.10 -27.35
C ARG A 63 -10.40 -1.03 -26.31
N PHE A 64 -11.60 -0.73 -25.85
CA PHE A 64 -12.30 -1.54 -24.85
C PHE A 64 -12.76 -2.89 -25.40
N ARG A 65 -13.22 -2.96 -26.66
CA ARG A 65 -13.49 -4.24 -27.31
C ARG A 65 -12.24 -5.12 -27.38
N ALA A 66 -11.06 -4.53 -27.62
CA ALA A 66 -9.80 -5.25 -27.64
C ALA A 66 -9.41 -5.81 -26.25
N TYR A 67 -9.89 -5.21 -25.15
CA TYR A 67 -9.76 -5.77 -23.81
C TYR A 67 -10.78 -6.89 -23.50
N GLY A 68 -11.73 -7.17 -24.40
CA GLY A 68 -12.79 -8.15 -24.17
C GLY A 68 -14.03 -7.60 -23.46
N TRP A 69 -14.26 -6.28 -23.50
CA TRP A 69 -15.44 -5.65 -22.89
C TRP A 69 -16.64 -5.62 -23.84
N GLN A 70 -17.84 -5.67 -23.29
CA GLN A 70 -19.03 -5.18 -24.01
C GLN A 70 -18.95 -3.66 -24.09
N VAL A 71 -19.24 -3.11 -25.27
CA VAL A 71 -19.23 -1.67 -25.49
C VAL A 71 -20.54 -1.22 -26.11
N LEU A 72 -21.27 -0.37 -25.38
CA LEU A 72 -22.48 0.31 -25.83
C LEU A 72 -22.10 1.73 -26.24
N ALA A 73 -21.81 1.91 -27.53
CA ALA A 73 -21.29 3.17 -28.06
C ALA A 73 -22.40 4.16 -28.44
N ASN A 74 -22.09 5.45 -28.41
CA ASN A 74 -22.97 6.55 -28.86
C ASN A 74 -24.34 6.58 -28.17
N VAL A 75 -24.39 6.26 -26.88
CA VAL A 75 -25.61 6.42 -26.08
C VAL A 75 -25.82 7.92 -25.86
N ASP A 76 -27.00 8.45 -26.19
CA ASP A 76 -27.31 9.85 -25.88
C ASP A 76 -27.45 10.00 -24.36
N GLY A 77 -26.50 10.68 -23.73
CA GLY A 77 -26.47 10.84 -22.28
C GLY A 77 -27.52 11.81 -21.75
N HIS A 78 -28.26 12.51 -22.63
CA HIS A 78 -29.37 13.39 -22.27
C HIS A 78 -30.75 12.77 -22.55
N ASP A 79 -30.79 11.53 -23.05
CA ASP A 79 -32.01 10.74 -23.21
C ASP A 79 -32.08 9.64 -22.14
N SER A 80 -33.00 9.79 -21.18
CA SER A 80 -33.16 8.86 -20.07
C SER A 80 -33.56 7.45 -20.50
N GLU A 81 -34.32 7.29 -21.58
CA GLU A 81 -34.72 5.96 -22.06
C GLU A 81 -33.55 5.27 -22.78
N ALA A 82 -32.72 6.01 -23.51
CA ALA A 82 -31.48 5.48 -24.09
C ALA A 82 -30.51 5.01 -23.01
N VAL A 83 -30.28 5.82 -21.97
CA VAL A 83 -29.42 5.45 -20.83
C VAL A 83 -29.98 4.23 -20.08
N LYS A 84 -31.28 4.20 -19.80
CA LYS A 84 -31.93 3.06 -19.15
C LYS A 84 -31.78 1.78 -19.95
N SER A 85 -32.06 1.83 -21.26
CA SER A 85 -31.92 0.67 -22.16
C SER A 85 -30.48 0.15 -22.18
N ALA A 86 -29.49 1.05 -22.13
CA ALA A 86 -28.08 0.67 -22.07
C ALA A 86 -27.72 -0.01 -20.74
N ILE A 87 -28.24 0.48 -19.61
CA ILE A 87 -28.04 -0.14 -18.29
C ILE A 87 -28.66 -1.53 -18.24
N GLU A 88 -29.87 -1.69 -18.78
CA GLU A 88 -30.55 -2.99 -18.86
C GLU A 88 -29.73 -3.99 -19.70
N ALA A 89 -29.30 -3.58 -20.90
CA ALA A 89 -28.45 -4.41 -21.76
C ALA A 89 -27.08 -4.76 -21.13
N ALA A 90 -26.50 -3.85 -20.34
CA ALA A 90 -25.26 -4.10 -19.61
C ALA A 90 -25.43 -5.14 -18.49
N ARG A 91 -26.56 -5.11 -17.78
CA ARG A 91 -26.87 -6.07 -16.69
C ARG A 91 -27.17 -7.48 -17.21
N GLU A 92 -27.62 -7.60 -18.46
CA GLU A 92 -27.84 -8.90 -19.11
C GLU A 92 -26.53 -9.59 -19.51
N ASN A 93 -25.43 -8.84 -19.62
CA ASN A 93 -24.10 -9.36 -19.96
C ASN A 93 -23.32 -9.78 -18.71
N ALA A 94 -23.44 -11.05 -18.32
CA ALA A 94 -22.80 -11.59 -17.12
C ALA A 94 -21.34 -12.02 -17.31
N ASP A 95 -20.85 -12.15 -18.55
CA ASP A 95 -19.57 -12.80 -18.86
C ASP A 95 -18.40 -11.80 -19.07
N ALA A 96 -18.70 -10.51 -19.25
CA ALA A 96 -17.70 -9.50 -19.55
C ALA A 96 -18.07 -8.14 -18.92
N PRO A 97 -17.09 -7.35 -18.46
CA PRO A 97 -17.36 -5.98 -18.03
C PRO A 97 -17.91 -5.12 -19.17
N THR A 98 -18.69 -4.09 -18.84
CA THR A 98 -19.38 -3.26 -19.82
C THR A 98 -18.97 -1.79 -19.75
N LEU A 99 -18.65 -1.20 -20.90
CA LEU A 99 -18.47 0.25 -21.07
C LEU A 99 -19.68 0.83 -21.81
N ILE A 100 -20.32 1.83 -21.21
CA ILE A 100 -21.38 2.63 -21.80
C ILE A 100 -20.81 3.99 -22.16
N CYS A 101 -20.65 4.29 -23.45
CA CYS A 101 -20.14 5.58 -23.91
C CYS A 101 -21.30 6.56 -24.06
N CYS A 102 -21.50 7.39 -23.05
CA CYS A 102 -22.55 8.39 -22.99
C CYS A 102 -22.06 9.69 -23.63
N LYS A 103 -22.63 10.07 -24.78
CA LYS A 103 -22.39 11.36 -25.42
C LYS A 103 -23.14 12.44 -24.64
N THR A 104 -22.39 13.34 -24.03
CA THR A 104 -22.94 14.43 -23.21
C THR A 104 -22.42 15.79 -23.67
N ILE A 105 -22.87 16.85 -23.00
CA ILE A 105 -22.38 18.22 -23.22
C ILE A 105 -21.96 18.74 -21.85
N LEU A 106 -20.66 19.02 -21.67
CA LEU A 106 -20.17 19.58 -20.42
C LEU A 106 -20.90 20.87 -20.09
N GLY A 107 -21.41 21.02 -18.87
CA GLY A 107 -22.15 22.22 -18.46
C GLY A 107 -23.47 22.43 -19.22
N TRP A 108 -24.10 21.36 -19.71
CA TRP A 108 -25.38 21.40 -20.42
C TRP A 108 -26.40 22.33 -19.75
N GLY A 109 -27.07 23.14 -20.58
CA GLY A 109 -28.05 24.12 -20.14
C GLY A 109 -27.45 25.51 -19.88
N SER A 110 -26.12 25.66 -19.82
CA SER A 110 -25.46 26.98 -19.77
C SER A 110 -25.36 27.58 -21.18
N PRO A 111 -26.07 28.68 -21.48
CA PRO A 111 -26.06 29.24 -22.84
C PRO A 111 -24.67 29.69 -23.29
N ASN A 112 -23.84 30.20 -22.38
CA ASN A 112 -22.55 30.77 -22.74
C ASN A 112 -21.36 29.82 -22.49
N LYS A 113 -21.50 28.81 -21.61
CA LYS A 113 -20.38 27.96 -21.18
C LYS A 113 -20.55 26.47 -21.46
N GLN A 114 -21.73 25.99 -21.91
CA GLN A 114 -21.88 24.58 -22.26
C GLN A 114 -20.93 24.18 -23.41
N GLY A 115 -20.37 22.98 -23.34
CA GLY A 115 -19.40 22.44 -24.30
C GLY A 115 -18.05 23.14 -24.28
N LYS A 116 -17.71 23.90 -23.22
CA LYS A 116 -16.45 24.63 -23.10
C LYS A 116 -15.75 24.31 -21.79
N ALA A 117 -14.42 24.22 -21.84
CA ALA A 117 -13.57 23.99 -20.65
C ALA A 117 -13.79 25.01 -19.51
N SER A 118 -14.29 26.21 -19.83
CA SER A 118 -14.67 27.22 -18.82
C SER A 118 -15.79 26.78 -17.86
N SER A 119 -16.48 25.67 -18.12
CA SER A 119 -17.47 25.06 -17.21
C SER A 119 -16.92 23.89 -16.37
N HIS A 120 -15.65 23.52 -16.53
CA HIS A 120 -15.04 22.37 -15.84
C HIS A 120 -14.71 22.66 -14.37
N GLY A 121 -13.85 23.65 -14.10
CA GLY A 121 -13.21 23.83 -12.79
C GLY A 121 -13.56 25.13 -12.06
N ALA A 122 -14.51 25.91 -12.58
CA ALA A 122 -14.86 27.22 -12.02
C ALA A 122 -16.38 27.40 -11.90
N ALA A 123 -16.81 28.14 -10.88
CA ALA A 123 -18.20 28.53 -10.74
C ALA A 123 -18.70 29.27 -11.99
N LEU A 124 -19.94 28.99 -12.41
CA LEU A 124 -20.53 29.61 -13.59
C LEU A 124 -20.67 31.14 -13.45
N GLY A 125 -20.93 31.63 -12.24
CA GLY A 125 -21.24 33.03 -11.94
C GLY A 125 -22.76 33.27 -11.87
N ALA A 126 -23.19 34.23 -11.05
CA ALA A 126 -24.61 34.42 -10.73
C ALA A 126 -25.49 34.65 -11.97
N ASP A 127 -25.03 35.48 -12.91
CA ASP A 127 -25.74 35.79 -14.15
C ASP A 127 -25.92 34.54 -15.02
N GLU A 128 -24.85 33.75 -15.19
CA GLU A 128 -24.90 32.51 -15.98
C GLU A 128 -25.81 31.47 -15.33
N VAL A 129 -25.81 31.37 -13.99
CA VAL A 129 -26.72 30.45 -13.28
C VAL A 129 -28.18 30.87 -13.46
N ALA A 130 -28.49 32.17 -13.51
CA ALA A 130 -29.84 32.64 -13.81
C ALA A 130 -30.28 32.22 -15.23
N LEU A 131 -29.39 32.34 -16.21
CA LEU A 131 -29.63 31.90 -17.59
C LEU A 131 -29.79 30.37 -17.70
N VAL A 132 -28.99 29.59 -16.96
CA VAL A 132 -29.15 28.13 -16.89
C VAL A 132 -30.54 27.78 -16.38
N ARG A 133 -30.99 28.41 -15.29
CA ARG A 133 -32.33 28.16 -14.73
C ARG A 133 -33.43 28.44 -15.73
N GLU A 134 -33.35 29.54 -16.47
CA GLU A 134 -34.30 29.84 -17.55
C GLU A 134 -34.26 28.77 -18.64
N THR A 135 -33.05 28.38 -19.08
CA THR A 135 -32.83 27.41 -20.16
C THR A 135 -33.39 26.02 -19.84
N ILE A 136 -33.18 25.53 -18.61
CA ILE A 136 -33.66 24.20 -18.20
C ILE A 136 -35.08 24.25 -17.59
N GLY A 137 -35.72 25.42 -17.55
CA GLY A 137 -37.05 25.58 -16.97
C GLY A 137 -37.11 25.34 -15.46
N TRP A 138 -36.08 25.73 -14.71
CA TRP A 138 -36.00 25.59 -13.25
C TRP A 138 -36.35 26.92 -12.53
N PRO A 139 -37.61 27.12 -12.08
CA PRO A 139 -38.05 28.39 -11.51
C PRO A 139 -37.65 28.57 -10.04
N HIS A 140 -37.02 27.56 -9.42
CA HIS A 140 -36.78 27.55 -7.98
C HIS A 140 -35.47 28.23 -7.58
N ALA A 141 -35.47 28.83 -6.39
CA ALA A 141 -34.32 29.48 -5.78
C ALA A 141 -33.15 28.50 -5.51
N PRO A 142 -31.92 29.00 -5.27
CA PRO A 142 -30.80 28.14 -4.85
C PRO A 142 -31.17 27.28 -3.64
N PHE A 143 -30.81 25.99 -3.68
CA PHE A 143 -31.07 25.00 -2.64
C PHE A 143 -32.55 24.74 -2.32
N HIS A 144 -33.49 25.20 -3.15
CA HIS A 144 -34.90 24.85 -3.03
C HIS A 144 -35.23 23.63 -3.90
N ILE A 145 -35.66 22.53 -3.28
CA ILE A 145 -36.11 21.31 -3.96
C ILE A 145 -37.61 21.12 -3.68
N PRO A 146 -38.46 21.13 -4.72
CA PRO A 146 -39.89 20.85 -4.60
C PRO A 146 -40.20 19.48 -4.00
N ASP A 147 -41.35 19.37 -3.32
CA ASP A 147 -41.74 18.15 -2.61
C ASP A 147 -41.99 16.97 -3.54
N ASP A 148 -42.57 17.20 -4.72
CA ASP A 148 -42.79 16.16 -5.74
C ASP A 148 -41.46 15.57 -6.26
N ILE A 149 -40.45 16.41 -6.50
CA ILE A 149 -39.10 15.97 -6.87
C ILE A 149 -38.45 15.22 -5.70
N ARG A 150 -38.54 15.75 -4.47
CA ARG A 150 -38.01 15.07 -3.27
C ARG A 150 -38.63 13.69 -3.11
N THR A 151 -39.95 13.57 -3.23
CA THR A 151 -40.67 12.30 -3.12
C THR A 151 -40.31 11.35 -4.26
N ALA A 152 -40.14 11.84 -5.49
CA ALA A 152 -39.74 11.00 -6.62
C ALA A 152 -38.31 10.42 -6.47
N TRP A 153 -37.41 11.14 -5.77
CA TRP A 153 -36.03 10.71 -5.51
C TRP A 153 -35.85 9.92 -4.22
N ASP A 154 -36.81 9.95 -3.30
CA ASP A 154 -36.69 9.24 -2.02
C ASP A 154 -36.69 7.72 -2.23
N ALA A 155 -35.53 7.12 -2.00
CA ALA A 155 -35.33 5.67 -2.10
C ALA A 155 -35.34 4.98 -0.74
N SER A 156 -35.66 5.69 0.36
CA SER A 156 -35.53 5.16 1.73
C SER A 156 -36.39 3.91 1.95
N SER A 157 -37.68 3.94 1.59
CA SER A 157 -38.56 2.77 1.73
C SER A 157 -38.09 1.61 0.87
N ARG A 158 -37.75 1.87 -0.41
CA ARG A 158 -37.26 0.82 -1.32
C ARG A 158 -35.96 0.20 -0.82
N GLY A 159 -35.03 1.01 -0.32
CA GLY A 159 -33.77 0.55 0.26
C GLY A 159 -33.99 -0.33 1.48
N GLN A 160 -34.87 0.11 2.39
CA GLN A 160 -35.25 -0.67 3.57
C GLN A 160 -35.89 -2.02 3.19
N ASP A 161 -36.76 -2.03 2.19
CA ASP A 161 -37.41 -3.27 1.71
C ASP A 161 -36.38 -4.25 1.12
N LEU A 162 -35.44 -3.75 0.30
CA LEU A 162 -34.37 -4.57 -0.29
C LEU A 162 -33.42 -5.12 0.79
N GLU A 163 -33.01 -4.30 1.76
CA GLU A 163 -32.15 -4.72 2.86
C GLU A 163 -32.85 -5.71 3.80
N THR A 164 -34.13 -5.50 4.07
CA THR A 164 -34.96 -6.43 4.86
C THR A 164 -35.08 -7.78 4.17
N ALA A 165 -35.33 -7.79 2.85
CA ALA A 165 -35.37 -9.02 2.07
C ALA A 165 -34.02 -9.76 2.09
N TRP A 166 -32.90 -9.03 1.92
CA TRP A 166 -31.57 -9.62 2.01
C TRP A 166 -31.29 -10.17 3.41
N THR A 167 -31.70 -9.48 4.47
CA THR A 167 -31.53 -9.92 5.86
C THR A 167 -32.31 -11.22 6.13
N GLN A 168 -33.56 -11.32 5.69
CA GLN A 168 -34.34 -12.57 5.79
C GLN A 168 -33.66 -13.73 5.04
N GLN A 169 -33.10 -13.45 3.86
CA GLN A 169 -32.36 -14.44 3.09
C GLN A 169 -31.05 -14.85 3.80
N PHE A 170 -30.37 -13.90 4.43
CA PHE A 170 -29.16 -14.15 5.21
C PHE A 170 -29.48 -14.91 6.51
N ASP A 171 -30.61 -14.67 7.15
CA ASP A 171 -31.09 -15.44 8.30
C ASP A 171 -31.36 -16.91 7.93
N ALA A 172 -31.99 -17.14 6.77
CA ALA A 172 -32.15 -18.49 6.23
C ALA A 172 -30.80 -19.15 5.93
N TYR A 173 -29.84 -18.39 5.37
CA TYR A 173 -28.48 -18.87 5.14
C TYR A 173 -27.75 -19.18 6.45
N ARG A 174 -27.93 -18.38 7.50
CA ARG A 174 -27.38 -18.64 8.83
C ARG A 174 -27.93 -19.92 9.44
N GLY A 175 -29.23 -20.20 9.25
CA GLY A 175 -29.84 -21.46 9.67
C GLY A 175 -29.28 -22.68 8.93
N ALA A 176 -29.08 -22.57 7.61
CA ALA A 176 -28.59 -23.66 6.76
C ALA A 176 -27.06 -23.87 6.84
N HIS A 177 -26.29 -22.80 7.03
CA HIS A 177 -24.83 -22.77 6.97
C HIS A 177 -24.22 -21.93 8.12
N PRO A 178 -24.44 -22.33 9.40
CA PRO A 178 -24.11 -21.48 10.54
C PRO A 178 -22.62 -21.10 10.62
N GLN A 179 -21.72 -22.01 10.27
CA GLN A 179 -20.27 -21.74 10.28
C GLN A 179 -19.86 -20.75 9.19
N LEU A 180 -20.37 -20.92 7.96
CA LEU A 180 -20.05 -20.01 6.85
C LEU A 180 -20.67 -18.62 7.05
N ALA A 181 -21.87 -18.53 7.62
CA ALA A 181 -22.50 -17.26 7.96
C ALA A 181 -21.71 -16.51 9.05
N ALA A 182 -21.28 -17.20 10.11
CA ALA A 182 -20.43 -16.61 11.14
C ALA A 182 -19.10 -16.10 10.55
N GLU A 183 -18.53 -16.84 9.61
CA GLU A 183 -17.28 -16.45 8.95
C GLU A 183 -17.45 -15.26 8.00
N PHE A 184 -18.54 -15.24 7.22
CA PHE A 184 -18.92 -14.08 6.41
C PHE A 184 -19.06 -12.83 7.27
N GLU A 185 -19.84 -12.89 8.35
CA GLU A 185 -20.04 -11.77 9.27
C GLU A 185 -18.72 -11.30 9.92
N ARG A 186 -17.85 -12.24 10.33
CA ARG A 186 -16.54 -11.91 10.90
C ARG A 186 -15.68 -11.12 9.91
N ARG A 187 -15.57 -11.63 8.68
CA ARG A 187 -14.78 -11.03 7.60
C ARG A 187 -15.32 -9.68 7.16
N MET A 188 -16.65 -9.54 7.05
CA MET A 188 -17.28 -8.26 6.69
C MET A 188 -17.09 -7.19 7.76
N ARG A 189 -16.95 -7.57 9.04
CA ARG A 189 -16.55 -6.65 10.13
C ARG A 189 -15.04 -6.37 10.17
N GLY A 190 -14.25 -7.03 9.32
CA GLY A 190 -12.78 -6.93 9.32
C GLY A 190 -12.09 -7.53 10.55
N ALA A 191 -12.83 -8.29 11.39
CA ALA A 191 -12.31 -8.88 12.62
C ALA A 191 -11.47 -10.12 12.32
N LEU A 192 -10.36 -10.33 13.04
CA LEU A 192 -9.51 -11.52 12.90
C LEU A 192 -10.11 -12.75 13.60
N PRO A 193 -9.67 -13.97 13.27
CA PRO A 193 -10.13 -15.20 13.93
C PRO A 193 -9.89 -15.20 15.44
N ARG A 194 -10.75 -15.90 16.19
CA ARG A 194 -10.49 -16.15 17.62
C ARG A 194 -9.20 -16.95 17.76
N GLY A 195 -8.33 -16.54 18.70
CA GLY A 195 -7.04 -17.19 18.91
C GLY A 195 -5.92 -16.68 17.99
N TRP A 196 -6.19 -15.71 17.09
CA TRP A 196 -5.18 -15.13 16.21
C TRP A 196 -3.90 -14.70 16.94
N SER A 197 -4.00 -13.94 18.04
CA SER A 197 -2.82 -13.49 18.79
C SER A 197 -1.96 -14.66 19.24
N ALA A 198 -2.56 -15.69 19.86
CA ALA A 198 -1.83 -16.85 20.36
C ALA A 198 -1.18 -17.66 19.23
N HIS A 199 -1.84 -17.76 18.06
CA HIS A 199 -1.27 -18.38 16.86
C HIS A 199 -0.07 -17.57 16.35
N ALA A 200 -0.20 -16.24 16.28
CA ALA A 200 0.86 -15.36 15.82
C ALA A 200 2.07 -15.37 16.77
N ASP A 201 1.83 -15.34 18.09
CA ASP A 201 2.86 -15.45 19.14
C ASP A 201 3.61 -16.78 19.01
N ALA A 202 2.89 -17.91 18.92
CA ALA A 202 3.50 -19.24 18.80
C ALA A 202 4.34 -19.39 17.52
N PHE A 203 3.87 -18.86 16.39
CA PHE A 203 4.63 -18.87 15.15
C PHE A 203 5.90 -18.02 15.23
N ILE A 204 5.83 -16.84 15.84
CA ILE A 204 7.01 -15.98 16.04
C ILE A 204 8.05 -16.68 16.92
N ASP A 205 7.61 -17.35 18.00
CA ASP A 205 8.47 -18.16 18.86
C ASP A 205 9.13 -19.32 18.10
N GLU A 206 8.38 -20.02 17.24
CA GLU A 206 8.89 -21.08 16.37
C GLU A 206 10.00 -20.56 15.45
N VAL A 207 9.78 -19.40 14.80
CA VAL A 207 10.78 -18.77 13.92
C VAL A 207 12.03 -18.38 14.70
N GLN A 208 11.88 -17.84 15.93
CA GLN A 208 13.02 -17.49 16.79
C GLN A 208 13.83 -18.74 17.20
N GLN A 209 13.17 -19.87 17.44
CA GLN A 209 13.82 -21.14 17.79
C GLN A 209 14.50 -21.82 16.60
N ALA A 210 13.89 -21.75 15.42
CA ALA A 210 14.46 -22.32 14.19
C ALA A 210 15.77 -21.61 13.80
N GLY A 211 15.84 -20.29 14.00
CA GLY A 211 17.08 -19.51 13.88
C GLY A 211 17.71 -19.53 12.49
N GLU A 212 16.88 -19.63 11.45
CA GLU A 212 17.36 -19.74 10.06
C GLU A 212 17.94 -18.42 9.54
N SER A 213 19.07 -18.50 8.83
CA SER A 213 19.65 -17.35 8.11
C SER A 213 19.25 -17.39 6.64
N ILE A 214 18.12 -16.75 6.33
CA ILE A 214 17.47 -16.72 5.01
C ILE A 214 17.24 -15.28 4.55
N ALA A 215 16.95 -15.09 3.27
CA ALA A 215 16.54 -13.77 2.78
C ALA A 215 15.19 -13.38 3.39
N SER A 216 14.97 -12.11 3.72
CA SER A 216 13.70 -11.72 4.34
C SER A 216 12.51 -11.83 3.38
N ARG A 217 12.72 -11.85 2.05
CA ARG A 217 11.65 -12.24 1.10
C ARG A 217 11.22 -13.70 1.25
N LYS A 218 12.15 -14.59 1.60
CA LYS A 218 11.85 -15.99 1.88
C LYS A 218 11.17 -16.13 3.24
N ALA A 219 11.60 -15.35 4.23
CA ALA A 219 10.89 -15.26 5.50
C ALA A 219 9.46 -14.73 5.35
N SER A 220 9.24 -13.75 4.45
CA SER A 220 7.90 -13.27 4.07
C SER A 220 7.03 -14.40 3.53
N GLN A 221 7.56 -15.25 2.64
CA GLN A 221 6.85 -16.44 2.17
C GLN A 221 6.53 -17.41 3.30
N ASN A 222 7.47 -17.62 4.23
CA ASN A 222 7.25 -18.49 5.38
C ASN A 222 6.17 -17.92 6.32
N ALA A 223 6.10 -16.60 6.49
CA ALA A 223 5.03 -15.94 7.23
C ALA A 223 3.66 -16.11 6.55
N LEU A 224 3.60 -16.00 5.22
CA LEU A 224 2.39 -16.34 4.46
C LEU A 224 1.98 -17.80 4.69
N GLU A 225 2.92 -18.74 4.66
CA GLU A 225 2.66 -20.16 4.94
C GLU A 225 2.16 -20.40 6.37
N GLY A 226 2.71 -19.69 7.36
CA GLY A 226 2.32 -19.81 8.77
C GLY A 226 0.98 -19.15 9.10
N TYR A 227 0.62 -18.05 8.43
CA TYR A 227 -0.58 -17.26 8.76
C TYR A 227 -1.78 -17.54 7.85
N ALA A 228 -1.59 -17.79 6.56
CA ALA A 228 -2.70 -17.98 5.62
C ALA A 228 -3.67 -19.12 5.98
N PRO A 229 -3.25 -20.27 6.56
CA PRO A 229 -4.16 -21.37 6.89
C PRO A 229 -5.30 -21.00 7.85
N VAL A 230 -5.10 -19.97 8.68
CA VAL A 230 -6.13 -19.49 9.62
C VAL A 230 -6.81 -18.20 9.15
N LEU A 231 -6.41 -17.64 8.00
CA LEU A 231 -6.92 -16.38 7.44
C LEU A 231 -7.54 -16.60 6.05
N PRO A 232 -8.75 -17.18 5.94
CA PRO A 232 -9.41 -17.38 4.65
C PRO A 232 -9.78 -16.06 3.93
N GLU A 233 -9.73 -14.92 4.61
CA GLU A 233 -9.87 -13.59 4.02
C GLU A 233 -8.60 -13.04 3.38
N LEU A 234 -7.44 -13.68 3.57
CA LEU A 234 -6.20 -13.23 2.96
C LEU A 234 -6.26 -13.48 1.45
N ILE A 235 -6.15 -12.41 0.66
CA ILE A 235 -6.15 -12.46 -0.80
C ILE A 235 -4.90 -11.78 -1.32
N GLY A 236 -4.12 -12.53 -2.09
CA GLY A 236 -2.78 -12.15 -2.50
C GLY A 236 -2.62 -11.84 -3.97
N GLY A 237 -1.43 -11.42 -4.33
CA GLY A 237 -0.97 -11.43 -5.71
C GLY A 237 0.39 -10.78 -5.88
N SER A 238 0.86 -10.75 -7.12
CA SER A 238 2.08 -10.06 -7.50
C SER A 238 1.97 -9.53 -8.93
N ALA A 239 2.62 -8.41 -9.19
CA ALA A 239 2.76 -7.82 -10.51
C ALA A 239 3.81 -8.59 -11.33
N ASP A 240 3.44 -9.79 -11.81
CA ASP A 240 4.27 -10.71 -12.61
C ASP A 240 5.59 -11.18 -11.96
N LEU A 241 5.73 -10.97 -10.64
CA LEU A 241 6.96 -11.25 -9.90
C LEU A 241 6.76 -12.29 -8.80
N ALA A 242 5.72 -13.15 -8.90
CA ALA A 242 5.35 -14.10 -7.85
C ALA A 242 6.52 -15.00 -7.39
N GLY A 243 7.33 -15.48 -8.34
CA GLY A 243 8.52 -16.30 -8.06
C GLY A 243 9.71 -15.51 -7.49
N SER A 244 9.77 -14.20 -7.72
CA SER A 244 10.86 -13.33 -7.26
C SER A 244 10.53 -12.66 -5.91
N ASN A 245 9.27 -12.28 -5.71
CA ASN A 245 8.74 -11.75 -4.45
C ASN A 245 8.42 -12.86 -3.44
N LEU A 246 8.21 -14.10 -3.90
CA LEU A 246 7.84 -15.27 -3.10
C LEU A 246 6.50 -15.11 -2.37
N THR A 247 5.46 -14.77 -3.12
CA THR A 247 4.12 -14.46 -2.61
C THR A 247 3.14 -15.63 -2.66
N LEU A 248 3.52 -16.75 -3.26
CA LEU A 248 2.71 -17.97 -3.27
C LEU A 248 2.99 -18.81 -2.02
N HIS A 249 1.94 -19.17 -1.30
CA HIS A 249 1.95 -20.18 -0.24
C HIS A 249 1.26 -21.47 -0.73
N SER A 250 1.35 -22.56 0.03
CA SER A 250 0.85 -23.88 -0.39
C SER A 250 -0.65 -23.93 -0.70
N GLY A 251 -1.42 -23.01 -0.10
CA GLY A 251 -2.86 -22.86 -0.29
C GLY A 251 -3.27 -21.82 -1.32
N SER A 252 -2.32 -21.22 -2.06
CA SER A 252 -2.63 -20.22 -3.08
C SER A 252 -3.35 -20.83 -4.28
N ARG A 253 -4.44 -20.20 -4.70
CA ARG A 253 -5.29 -20.60 -5.82
C ARG A 253 -5.62 -19.41 -6.70
N PRO A 254 -5.46 -19.50 -8.03
CA PRO A 254 -5.77 -18.40 -8.93
C PRO A 254 -7.24 -18.00 -8.83
N VAL A 255 -7.50 -16.71 -8.68
CA VAL A 255 -8.81 -16.13 -9.01
C VAL A 255 -9.00 -16.26 -10.51
N SER A 256 -10.07 -16.94 -10.92
CA SER A 256 -10.38 -17.20 -12.33
C SER A 256 -11.89 -17.33 -12.55
N THR A 257 -12.32 -17.32 -13.80
CA THR A 257 -13.73 -17.53 -14.18
C THR A 257 -14.20 -18.98 -13.98
N ALA A 258 -13.28 -19.93 -13.73
CA ALA A 258 -13.60 -21.35 -13.63
C ALA A 258 -14.00 -21.81 -12.22
N GLY A 259 -13.84 -20.99 -11.17
CA GLY A 259 -14.09 -21.39 -9.79
C GLY A 259 -14.19 -20.22 -8.80
N ALA A 260 -14.77 -20.50 -7.62
CA ALA A 260 -15.03 -19.51 -6.57
C ALA A 260 -14.14 -19.67 -5.31
N ASP A 261 -13.07 -20.47 -5.39
CA ASP A 261 -12.12 -20.77 -4.30
C ASP A 261 -10.76 -20.06 -4.45
N GLY A 262 -10.67 -19.08 -5.36
CA GLY A 262 -9.45 -18.31 -5.60
C GLY A 262 -9.12 -17.33 -4.47
N ASN A 263 -7.84 -17.24 -4.12
CA ASN A 263 -7.29 -16.31 -3.13
C ASN A 263 -5.98 -15.64 -3.62
N TYR A 264 -5.66 -15.77 -4.91
CA TYR A 264 -4.45 -15.23 -5.50
C TYR A 264 -4.72 -14.62 -6.89
N LEU A 265 -4.32 -13.36 -7.08
CA LEU A 265 -4.45 -12.59 -8.31
C LEU A 265 -3.10 -12.50 -9.03
N TYR A 266 -3.09 -12.91 -10.29
CA TYR A 266 -1.98 -12.64 -11.21
C TYR A 266 -2.23 -11.31 -11.89
N PHE A 267 -1.62 -10.24 -11.38
CA PHE A 267 -1.89 -8.88 -11.85
C PHE A 267 -1.26 -8.58 -13.22
N GLY A 268 -0.23 -9.32 -13.63
CA GLY A 268 0.65 -8.93 -14.74
C GLY A 268 1.53 -7.73 -14.36
N VAL A 269 2.30 -7.19 -15.31
CA VAL A 269 3.17 -6.01 -15.09
C VAL A 269 2.31 -4.74 -15.01
N ARG A 270 1.67 -4.54 -13.85
CA ARG A 270 0.61 -3.55 -13.62
C ARG A 270 0.62 -3.06 -12.17
N GLU A 271 1.74 -2.52 -11.73
CA GLU A 271 1.96 -2.12 -10.33
C GLU A 271 0.92 -1.10 -9.85
N PHE A 272 0.58 -0.11 -10.68
CA PHE A 272 -0.32 0.95 -10.29
C PHE A 272 -1.76 0.44 -10.18
N ALA A 273 -2.24 -0.32 -11.17
CA ALA A 273 -3.56 -0.95 -11.08
C ALA A 273 -3.61 -2.00 -9.97
N MET A 274 -2.56 -2.80 -9.76
CA MET A 274 -2.48 -3.73 -8.64
C MET A 274 -2.77 -2.99 -7.33
N SER A 275 -2.00 -1.95 -7.01
CA SER A 275 -2.17 -1.21 -5.76
C SER A 275 -3.54 -0.56 -5.63
N ALA A 276 -4.11 -0.02 -6.71
CA ALA A 276 -5.46 0.53 -6.70
C ALA A 276 -6.55 -0.55 -6.53
N ILE A 277 -6.37 -1.74 -7.11
CA ILE A 277 -7.28 -2.88 -6.96
C ILE A 277 -7.25 -3.41 -5.52
N LEU A 278 -6.07 -3.50 -4.89
CA LEU A 278 -5.96 -3.85 -3.47
C LEU A 278 -6.75 -2.87 -2.59
N ASN A 279 -6.71 -1.57 -2.91
CA ASN A 279 -7.52 -0.58 -2.22
C ASN A 279 -9.02 -0.84 -2.39
N GLY A 280 -9.46 -1.18 -3.61
CA GLY A 280 -10.84 -1.56 -3.89
C GLY A 280 -11.30 -2.80 -3.12
N LEU A 281 -10.45 -3.83 -3.02
CA LEU A 281 -10.72 -5.04 -2.24
C LEU A 281 -10.87 -4.73 -0.74
N ALA A 282 -10.01 -3.85 -0.20
CA ALA A 282 -10.11 -3.43 1.19
C ALA A 282 -11.39 -2.62 1.48
N LEU A 283 -11.75 -1.70 0.58
CA LEU A 283 -12.98 -0.88 0.68
C LEU A 283 -14.26 -1.70 0.56
N HIS A 284 -14.27 -2.74 -0.27
CA HIS A 284 -15.41 -3.66 -0.39
C HIS A 284 -15.67 -4.41 0.92
N GLY A 285 -14.61 -4.73 1.68
CA GLY A 285 -14.70 -5.52 2.90
C GLY A 285 -14.75 -7.03 2.62
N GLY A 286 -14.50 -7.82 3.66
CA GLY A 286 -14.46 -9.28 3.57
C GLY A 286 -13.08 -9.87 3.24
N PHE A 287 -12.08 -9.04 2.95
CA PHE A 287 -10.72 -9.45 2.54
C PHE A 287 -9.62 -8.69 3.27
N ILE A 288 -8.43 -9.30 3.35
CA ILE A 288 -7.16 -8.67 3.70
C ILE A 288 -6.27 -8.77 2.45
N PRO A 289 -6.22 -7.71 1.62
CA PRO A 289 -5.50 -7.76 0.37
C PRO A 289 -3.99 -7.52 0.58
N TYR A 290 -3.16 -8.35 -0.06
CA TYR A 290 -1.74 -8.09 -0.24
C TYR A 290 -1.34 -8.16 -1.71
N GLY A 291 -0.36 -7.35 -2.11
CA GLY A 291 0.22 -7.42 -3.45
C GLY A 291 1.68 -7.01 -3.46
N ALA A 292 2.43 -7.50 -4.45
CA ALA A 292 3.87 -7.41 -4.45
C ALA A 292 4.49 -6.99 -5.78
N THR A 293 5.61 -6.28 -5.67
CA THR A 293 6.56 -5.99 -6.75
C THR A 293 7.94 -5.70 -6.12
N PHE A 294 8.94 -5.27 -6.90
CA PHE A 294 10.20 -4.78 -6.34
C PHE A 294 10.03 -3.38 -5.72
N LEU A 295 10.82 -3.06 -4.69
CA LEU A 295 10.70 -1.78 -3.98
C LEU A 295 10.89 -0.57 -4.90
N VAL A 296 11.84 -0.64 -5.84
CA VAL A 296 12.06 0.41 -6.83
C VAL A 296 10.80 0.72 -7.66
N PHE A 297 9.97 -0.29 -7.95
CA PHE A 297 8.72 -0.12 -8.71
C PHE A 297 7.54 0.33 -7.85
N SER A 298 7.74 0.54 -6.53
CA SER A 298 6.76 1.27 -5.72
C SER A 298 6.51 2.69 -6.25
N GLU A 299 7.43 3.24 -7.05
CA GLU A 299 7.27 4.51 -7.75
C GLU A 299 6.15 4.49 -8.79
N TYR A 300 5.99 3.38 -9.53
CA TYR A 300 4.89 3.22 -10.49
C TYR A 300 3.53 3.28 -9.78
N ALA A 301 3.45 2.74 -8.57
CA ALA A 301 2.21 2.64 -7.79
C ALA A 301 2.04 3.77 -6.75
N ARG A 302 2.93 4.75 -6.72
CA ARG A 302 3.12 5.67 -5.58
C ARG A 302 1.85 6.37 -5.13
N ASN A 303 1.03 6.81 -6.08
CA ASN A 303 -0.21 7.51 -5.75
C ASN A 303 -1.29 6.56 -5.19
N ALA A 304 -1.41 5.33 -5.69
CA ALA A 304 -2.35 4.35 -5.13
C ALA A 304 -1.97 3.96 -3.69
N VAL A 305 -0.66 3.84 -3.41
CA VAL A 305 -0.12 3.63 -2.06
C VAL A 305 -0.47 4.81 -1.14
N ARG A 306 -0.34 6.06 -1.64
CA ARG A 306 -0.79 7.27 -0.93
C ARG A 306 -2.28 7.26 -0.64
N MET A 307 -3.09 6.84 -1.60
CA MET A 307 -4.54 6.78 -1.45
C MET A 307 -4.95 5.76 -0.38
N ALA A 308 -4.24 4.63 -0.26
CA ALA A 308 -4.49 3.67 0.82
C ALA A 308 -4.30 4.32 2.20
N ALA A 309 -3.23 5.09 2.37
CA ALA A 309 -2.93 5.79 3.61
C ALA A 309 -3.95 6.91 3.91
N LEU A 310 -4.32 7.67 2.88
CA LEU A 310 -5.35 8.72 2.99
C LEU A 310 -6.72 8.16 3.39
N MET A 311 -7.10 7.02 2.83
CA MET A 311 -8.40 6.37 3.11
C MET A 311 -8.41 5.60 4.43
N GLY A 312 -7.24 5.37 5.06
CA GLY A 312 -7.15 4.61 6.30
C GLY A 312 -7.55 3.15 6.15
N ILE A 313 -7.21 2.53 5.01
CA ILE A 313 -7.61 1.16 4.69
C ILE A 313 -6.45 0.17 4.83
N ARG A 314 -6.78 -1.06 5.23
CA ARG A 314 -5.82 -2.17 5.38
C ARG A 314 -5.44 -2.77 4.02
N SER A 315 -4.42 -2.20 3.39
CA SER A 315 -3.77 -2.73 2.20
C SER A 315 -2.31 -3.06 2.51
N VAL A 316 -1.88 -4.29 2.20
CA VAL A 316 -0.50 -4.75 2.47
C VAL A 316 0.31 -4.73 1.18
N PHE A 317 1.36 -3.92 1.14
CA PHE A 317 2.26 -3.81 0.01
C PHE A 317 3.57 -4.52 0.32
N VAL A 318 3.84 -5.63 -0.37
CA VAL A 318 5.04 -6.44 -0.20
C VAL A 318 6.07 -6.03 -1.24
N TYR A 319 7.12 -5.35 -0.80
CA TYR A 319 8.19 -4.87 -1.67
C TYR A 319 9.47 -5.64 -1.40
N THR A 320 9.97 -6.39 -2.38
CA THR A 320 11.24 -7.12 -2.24
C THR A 320 12.36 -6.44 -3.03
N HIS A 321 13.60 -6.94 -2.92
CA HIS A 321 14.78 -6.34 -3.56
C HIS A 321 14.93 -4.88 -3.09
N ASP A 322 15.03 -4.73 -1.77
CA ASP A 322 14.83 -3.48 -1.04
C ASP A 322 16.00 -2.47 -1.11
N SER A 323 17.09 -2.79 -1.80
CA SER A 323 18.33 -2.01 -1.73
C SER A 323 19.28 -2.33 -2.89
N ILE A 324 20.45 -1.68 -2.88
CA ILE A 324 21.62 -2.05 -3.69
C ILE A 324 22.06 -3.52 -3.48
N GLY A 325 21.57 -4.19 -2.42
CA GLY A 325 21.82 -5.60 -2.10
C GLY A 325 21.28 -6.59 -3.12
N LEU A 326 20.46 -6.14 -4.08
CA LEU A 326 20.06 -6.99 -5.19
C LEU A 326 21.20 -7.28 -6.17
N GLY A 327 22.23 -6.44 -6.25
CA GLY A 327 23.41 -6.68 -7.10
C GLY A 327 23.20 -6.36 -8.59
N GLU A 328 23.27 -7.39 -9.44
CA GLU A 328 23.62 -7.26 -10.86
C GLU A 328 22.59 -6.57 -11.76
N ASP A 329 21.32 -6.43 -11.36
CA ASP A 329 20.34 -5.69 -12.18
C ASP A 329 20.64 -4.18 -12.21
N GLY A 330 21.47 -3.70 -11.28
CA GLY A 330 22.07 -2.36 -11.33
C GLY A 330 21.12 -1.21 -10.97
N PRO A 331 21.53 0.04 -11.24
CA PRO A 331 20.92 1.23 -10.64
C PRO A 331 19.45 1.47 -10.99
N THR A 332 18.94 0.88 -12.07
CA THR A 332 17.52 1.00 -12.44
C THR A 332 16.61 0.14 -11.57
N HIS A 333 17.16 -0.85 -10.87
CA HIS A 333 16.42 -1.78 -10.01
C HIS A 333 16.73 -1.59 -8.53
N GLN A 334 17.86 -0.95 -8.20
CA GLN A 334 18.35 -0.80 -6.84
C GLN A 334 17.67 0.37 -6.15
N ALA A 335 16.85 0.07 -5.15
CA ALA A 335 16.21 1.09 -4.33
C ALA A 335 17.23 1.84 -3.46
N VAL A 336 17.07 3.16 -3.34
CA VAL A 336 17.93 4.04 -2.55
C VAL A 336 17.07 4.98 -1.69
N GLU A 337 16.17 5.75 -2.30
CA GLU A 337 15.32 6.74 -1.64
C GLU A 337 13.92 6.23 -1.29
N GLN A 338 13.49 5.11 -1.85
CA GLN A 338 12.10 4.64 -1.79
C GLN A 338 11.67 4.35 -0.34
N THR A 339 12.54 3.73 0.47
CA THR A 339 12.28 3.50 1.90
C THR A 339 12.01 4.81 2.65
N ALA A 340 12.85 5.83 2.45
CA ALA A 340 12.69 7.13 3.10
C ALA A 340 11.41 7.84 2.65
N THR A 341 11.11 7.85 1.35
CA THR A 341 9.90 8.51 0.84
C THR A 341 8.63 7.81 1.33
N LEU A 342 8.63 6.49 1.48
CA LEU A 342 7.52 5.75 2.09
C LEU A 342 7.32 6.15 3.56
N ARG A 343 8.40 6.26 4.35
CA ARG A 343 8.33 6.69 5.76
C ARG A 343 7.83 8.13 5.92
N LEU A 344 8.06 9.00 4.95
CA LEU A 344 7.58 10.39 4.95
C LEU A 344 6.08 10.51 4.63
N MET A 345 5.42 9.44 4.18
CA MET A 345 4.00 9.47 3.86
C MET A 345 3.15 9.37 5.14
N PRO A 346 2.25 10.34 5.40
CA PRO A 346 1.38 10.27 6.58
C PRO A 346 0.51 9.01 6.56
N ASN A 347 0.30 8.43 7.75
CA ASN A 347 -0.49 7.20 7.95
C ASN A 347 0.04 5.95 7.22
N MET A 348 1.28 5.97 6.72
CA MET A 348 1.95 4.80 6.18
C MET A 348 2.75 4.09 7.28
N SER A 349 2.58 2.77 7.42
CA SER A 349 3.51 1.97 8.21
C SER A 349 4.55 1.32 7.32
N VAL A 350 5.83 1.43 7.67
CA VAL A 350 6.94 0.88 6.87
C VAL A 350 7.79 -0.02 7.74
N TRP A 351 7.87 -1.30 7.36
CA TRP A 351 8.67 -2.31 8.04
C TRP A 351 9.81 -2.79 7.15
N ARG A 352 11.06 -2.67 7.64
CA ARG A 352 12.27 -3.18 7.00
C ARG A 352 12.99 -4.17 7.95
N PRO A 353 12.50 -5.42 8.03
CA PRO A 353 12.94 -6.41 9.01
C PRO A 353 14.34 -6.97 8.73
N CYS A 354 15.09 -7.22 9.81
CA CYS A 354 16.48 -7.68 9.73
C CYS A 354 16.68 -9.19 9.60
N ASP A 355 15.66 -10.00 9.89
CA ASP A 355 15.71 -11.45 9.83
C ASP A 355 14.31 -12.06 9.72
N GLY A 356 14.21 -13.39 9.88
CA GLY A 356 12.93 -14.09 9.82
C GLY A 356 11.94 -13.69 10.90
N VAL A 357 12.41 -13.38 12.10
CA VAL A 357 11.57 -13.05 13.26
C VAL A 357 10.92 -11.68 13.07
N GLU A 358 11.72 -10.67 12.73
CA GLU A 358 11.16 -9.35 12.43
C GLU A 358 10.24 -9.39 11.20
N SER A 359 10.48 -10.29 10.24
CA SER A 359 9.59 -10.49 9.09
C SER A 359 8.22 -11.04 9.50
N ALA A 360 8.18 -12.01 10.43
CA ALA A 360 6.93 -12.54 10.98
C ALA A 360 6.17 -11.47 11.77
N ILE A 361 6.87 -10.68 12.60
CA ILE A 361 6.30 -9.56 13.35
C ILE A 361 5.71 -8.50 12.40
N ALA A 362 6.44 -8.15 11.33
CA ALA A 362 5.99 -7.18 10.33
C ALA A 362 4.70 -7.64 9.61
N TRP A 363 4.62 -8.92 9.25
CA TRP A 363 3.40 -9.51 8.68
C TRP A 363 2.23 -9.50 9.66
N ARG A 364 2.46 -9.88 10.92
CA ARG A 364 1.43 -9.79 11.97
C ARG A 364 0.91 -8.36 12.08
N HIS A 365 1.81 -7.38 12.16
CA HIS A 365 1.43 -5.97 12.24
C HIS A 365 0.56 -5.55 11.05
N ALA A 366 0.97 -5.89 9.82
CA ALA A 366 0.22 -5.55 8.61
C ALA A 366 -1.18 -6.18 8.57
N ILE A 367 -1.34 -7.40 9.10
CA ILE A 367 -2.63 -8.10 9.20
C ILE A 367 -3.53 -7.46 10.27
N GLU A 368 -2.96 -7.06 11.40
CA GLU A 368 -3.68 -6.47 12.53
C GLU A 368 -4.04 -4.99 12.29
N ARG A 369 -3.29 -4.28 11.45
CA ARG A 369 -3.47 -2.85 11.18
C ARG A 369 -4.73 -2.56 10.35
N SER A 370 -5.83 -2.23 11.00
CA SER A 370 -7.13 -1.95 10.35
C SER A 370 -7.37 -0.49 9.97
N ASP A 371 -6.48 0.43 10.35
CA ASP A 371 -6.63 1.89 10.20
C ASP A 371 -5.63 2.53 9.19
N GLY A 372 -4.97 1.68 8.40
CA GLY A 372 -4.15 2.13 7.27
C GLY A 372 -3.28 1.01 6.68
N PRO A 373 -2.50 1.33 5.63
CA PRO A 373 -1.69 0.37 4.90
C PRO A 373 -0.34 0.09 5.57
N ALA A 374 0.27 -1.04 5.19
CA ALA A 374 1.64 -1.36 5.57
C ALA A 374 2.48 -1.70 4.34
N CYS A 375 3.70 -1.15 4.27
CA CYS A 375 4.72 -1.51 3.31
C CYS A 375 5.77 -2.39 4.00
N LEU A 376 5.95 -3.62 3.49
CA LEU A 376 6.90 -4.60 3.99
C LEU A 376 8.08 -4.70 3.02
N LEU A 377 9.28 -4.34 3.48
CA LEU A 377 10.48 -4.18 2.66
C LEU A 377 11.46 -5.33 2.89
N PHE A 378 11.70 -6.15 1.87
CA PHE A 378 12.40 -7.42 2.02
C PHE A 378 13.63 -7.57 1.12
N SER A 379 14.68 -8.17 1.66
CA SER A 379 15.96 -8.38 0.99
C SER A 379 15.88 -9.45 -0.11
N ARG A 380 16.81 -9.38 -1.08
CA ARG A 380 17.06 -10.46 -2.04
C ARG A 380 17.98 -11.52 -1.42
N GLN A 381 19.01 -11.05 -0.74
CA GLN A 381 20.14 -11.75 -0.12
C GLN A 381 19.81 -12.29 1.27
N GLY A 382 20.52 -13.33 1.70
CA GLY A 382 20.36 -13.95 3.02
C GLY A 382 20.76 -13.01 4.16
N LEU A 383 19.99 -13.03 5.25
CA LEU A 383 20.23 -12.20 6.44
C LEU A 383 20.58 -13.10 7.64
N PRO A 384 21.57 -12.74 8.46
CA PRO A 384 21.92 -13.51 9.65
C PRO A 384 20.83 -13.38 10.72
N HIS A 385 20.40 -14.52 11.25
CA HIS A 385 19.47 -14.56 12.38
C HIS A 385 20.04 -13.87 13.62
N GLN A 386 19.21 -13.06 14.29
CA GLN A 386 19.59 -12.42 15.55
C GLN A 386 18.97 -13.14 16.75
N GLN A 387 19.80 -13.46 17.75
CA GLN A 387 19.30 -14.03 19.00
C GLN A 387 18.64 -12.96 19.86
N ARG A 388 17.47 -13.28 20.43
CA ARG A 388 16.66 -12.38 21.24
C ARG A 388 16.24 -13.07 22.53
N SER A 389 16.22 -12.30 23.63
CA SER A 389 15.48 -12.70 24.84
C SER A 389 13.96 -12.57 24.61
N PRO A 390 13.12 -13.14 25.48
CA PRO A 390 11.66 -12.94 25.42
C PRO A 390 11.25 -11.46 25.46
N GLU A 391 11.95 -10.63 26.24
CA GLU A 391 11.69 -9.20 26.31
C GLU A 391 12.03 -8.49 24.99
N GLN A 392 13.18 -8.82 24.39
CA GLN A 392 13.57 -8.27 23.09
C GLN A 392 12.63 -8.70 21.97
N LEU A 393 12.09 -9.92 22.04
CA LEU A 393 11.09 -10.41 21.09
C LEU A 393 9.79 -9.61 21.18
N ALA A 394 9.33 -9.30 22.40
CA ALA A 394 8.19 -8.42 22.61
C ALA A 394 8.46 -6.97 22.17
N ASP A 395 9.65 -6.44 22.45
CA ASP A 395 10.04 -5.09 22.06
C ASP A 395 10.27 -4.94 20.54
N ALA A 396 10.59 -6.01 19.81
CA ALA A 396 10.70 -5.99 18.35
C ALA A 396 9.39 -5.60 17.65
N ALA A 397 8.24 -5.89 18.26
CA ALA A 397 6.93 -5.43 17.78
C ALA A 397 6.67 -3.93 18.00
N ARG A 398 7.56 -3.23 18.71
CA ARG A 398 7.44 -1.80 19.07
C ARG A 398 8.23 -0.89 18.13
N GLY A 399 8.63 -1.40 16.98
CA GLY A 399 9.23 -0.65 15.87
C GLY A 399 10.72 -0.34 16.02
N GLY A 400 11.21 -0.20 17.26
CA GLY A 400 12.62 0.01 17.56
C GLY A 400 12.99 -0.43 18.96
N TYR A 401 14.07 -1.20 19.10
CA TYR A 401 14.45 -1.84 20.35
C TYR A 401 15.96 -2.11 20.45
N VAL A 402 16.42 -2.33 21.69
CA VAL A 402 17.82 -2.66 21.96
C VAL A 402 18.06 -4.13 21.64
N LEU A 403 18.81 -4.39 20.57
CA LEU A 403 19.16 -5.76 20.16
C LEU A 403 20.44 -6.25 20.85
N ARG A 404 21.43 -5.37 20.99
CA ARG A 404 22.65 -5.63 21.75
C ARG A 404 22.97 -4.43 22.60
N ASP A 405 23.33 -4.67 23.85
CA ASP A 405 23.70 -3.63 24.80
C ASP A 405 25.11 -3.84 25.35
N CYS A 406 25.57 -2.86 26.11
CA CYS A 406 26.85 -2.88 26.82
C CYS A 406 26.62 -2.84 28.34
N ALA A 407 27.67 -3.18 29.11
CA ALA A 407 27.63 -2.99 30.56
C ALA A 407 27.73 -1.50 30.90
N GLY A 408 26.79 -0.98 31.69
CA GLY A 408 26.78 0.42 32.11
C GLY A 408 26.12 1.34 31.07
N THR A 409 26.63 2.56 30.95
CA THR A 409 26.09 3.57 30.04
C THR A 409 26.83 3.52 28.70
N PRO A 410 26.15 3.37 27.55
CA PRO A 410 26.80 3.35 26.25
C PRO A 410 27.44 4.71 25.94
N GLN A 411 28.61 4.67 25.31
CA GLN A 411 29.28 5.86 24.77
C GLN A 411 28.67 6.27 23.43
N ALA A 412 28.13 5.32 22.67
CA ALA A 412 27.50 5.56 21.38
C ALA A 412 26.32 4.61 21.11
N LEU A 413 25.43 5.02 20.22
CA LEU A 413 24.31 4.22 19.72
C LEU A 413 24.49 3.95 18.22
N ILE A 414 24.31 2.71 17.80
CA ILE A 414 24.24 2.31 16.38
C ILE A 414 22.79 1.92 16.09
N ILE A 415 22.14 2.63 15.16
CA ILE A 415 20.74 2.42 14.76
C ILE A 415 20.74 1.83 13.36
N ALA A 416 20.19 0.63 13.18
CA ALA A 416 20.19 -0.03 11.89
C ALA A 416 18.81 -0.63 11.55
N THR A 417 18.57 -0.86 10.27
CA THR A 417 17.38 -1.56 9.75
C THR A 417 17.78 -2.69 8.82
N GLY A 418 16.88 -3.65 8.61
CA GLY A 418 17.01 -4.61 7.54
C GLY A 418 18.35 -5.37 7.53
N SER A 419 18.93 -5.50 6.34
CA SER A 419 20.19 -6.19 6.11
C SER A 419 21.39 -5.62 6.86
N GLU A 420 21.31 -4.37 7.31
CA GLU A 420 22.43 -3.67 7.94
C GLU A 420 22.57 -3.98 9.44
N VAL A 421 21.54 -4.54 10.09
CA VAL A 421 21.57 -4.85 11.53
C VAL A 421 22.67 -5.87 11.86
N GLY A 422 22.87 -6.89 11.02
CA GLY A 422 23.96 -7.85 11.22
C GLY A 422 25.34 -7.17 11.20
N MET A 423 25.54 -6.21 10.29
CA MET A 423 26.79 -5.44 10.21
C MET A 423 26.95 -4.48 11.39
N ALA A 424 25.87 -3.87 11.88
CA ALA A 424 25.89 -3.06 13.10
C ALA A 424 26.30 -3.87 14.34
N VAL A 425 25.84 -5.12 14.44
CA VAL A 425 26.28 -6.04 15.50
C VAL A 425 27.77 -6.36 15.38
N GLU A 426 28.29 -6.62 14.18
CA GLU A 426 29.73 -6.82 14.00
C GLU A 426 30.55 -5.55 14.32
N ALA A 427 30.08 -4.36 13.91
CA ALA A 427 30.71 -3.09 14.25
C ALA A 427 30.81 -2.87 15.77
N SER A 428 29.76 -3.21 16.52
CA SER A 428 29.77 -3.12 17.98
C SER A 428 30.84 -4.02 18.62
N LYS A 429 31.14 -5.18 18.03
CA LYS A 429 32.21 -6.09 18.51
C LYS A 429 33.59 -5.52 18.22
N LEU A 430 33.78 -4.84 17.08
CA LEU A 430 35.03 -4.17 16.75
C LEU A 430 35.30 -3.04 17.75
N LEU A 431 34.30 -2.19 17.99
CA LEU A 431 34.39 -1.09 18.96
C LEU A 431 34.67 -1.58 20.39
N GLU A 432 34.08 -2.70 20.80
CA GLU A 432 34.33 -3.31 22.11
C GLU A 432 35.81 -3.72 22.28
N GLN A 433 36.48 -4.19 21.21
CA GLN A 433 37.92 -4.51 21.24
C GLN A 433 38.79 -3.27 21.44
N GLU A 434 38.28 -2.09 21.08
CA GLU A 434 38.93 -0.80 21.25
C GLU A 434 38.49 -0.09 22.54
N GLY A 435 37.67 -0.75 23.36
CA GLY A 435 37.19 -0.21 24.64
C GLY A 435 36.05 0.82 24.50
N ILE A 436 35.38 0.87 23.35
CA ILE A 436 34.22 1.74 23.11
C ILE A 436 32.93 0.94 23.34
N ALA A 437 32.18 1.32 24.36
CA ALA A 437 30.88 0.71 24.68
C ALA A 437 29.79 1.25 23.75
N ALA A 438 29.41 0.47 22.72
CA ALA A 438 28.36 0.82 21.78
C ALA A 438 27.12 -0.07 21.93
N ARG A 439 25.94 0.55 21.96
CA ARG A 439 24.64 -0.14 21.93
C ARG A 439 24.14 -0.26 20.48
N VAL A 440 23.57 -1.41 20.12
CA VAL A 440 22.91 -1.64 18.82
C VAL A 440 21.39 -1.64 18.99
N VAL A 441 20.73 -0.78 18.22
CA VAL A 441 19.29 -0.65 18.11
C VAL A 441 18.85 -1.15 16.74
N SER A 442 17.99 -2.18 16.72
CA SER A 442 17.26 -2.53 15.50
C SER A 442 16.01 -1.67 15.43
N MET A 443 15.76 -1.05 14.27
CA MET A 443 14.66 -0.10 14.04
C MET A 443 13.80 -0.54 12.85
N PRO A 444 13.16 -1.74 12.87
CA PRO A 444 12.42 -2.25 11.71
C PRO A 444 11.29 -1.32 11.24
N SER A 445 10.65 -0.57 12.15
CA SER A 445 9.61 0.39 11.79
C SER A 445 9.70 1.67 12.61
N THR A 446 10.06 2.76 11.94
CA THR A 446 10.20 4.06 12.57
C THR A 446 8.86 4.66 12.99
N ASP A 447 7.79 4.47 12.21
CA ASP A 447 6.46 4.98 12.53
C ASP A 447 5.89 4.31 13.80
N VAL A 448 6.07 3.00 13.94
CA VAL A 448 5.65 2.25 15.15
C VAL A 448 6.49 2.66 16.35
N PHE A 449 7.80 2.90 16.18
CA PHE A 449 8.67 3.41 17.24
C PHE A 449 8.27 4.82 17.69
N ASP A 450 8.01 5.72 16.73
CA ASP A 450 7.62 7.10 17.02
C ASP A 450 6.32 7.19 17.82
N ALA A 451 5.39 6.27 17.57
CA ALA A 451 4.12 6.16 18.27
C ALA A 451 4.25 5.64 19.72
N GLN A 452 5.42 5.13 20.12
CA GLN A 452 5.65 4.66 21.48
C GLN A 452 5.70 5.80 22.50
N SER A 453 5.52 5.46 23.77
CA SER A 453 5.65 6.40 24.88
C SER A 453 7.03 7.05 24.92
N ALA A 454 7.10 8.28 25.40
CA ALA A 454 8.38 8.99 25.58
C ALA A 454 9.36 8.19 26.47
N SER A 455 8.87 7.49 27.49
CA SER A 455 9.69 6.66 28.37
C SER A 455 10.33 5.47 27.65
N PHE A 456 9.61 4.83 26.73
CA PHE A 456 10.18 3.73 25.95
C PHE A 456 11.20 4.25 24.94
N LYS A 457 10.88 5.32 24.21
CA LYS A 457 11.82 5.95 23.28
C LYS A 457 13.11 6.38 23.98
N GLU A 458 13.02 6.93 25.20
CA GLU A 458 14.19 7.28 26.02
C GLU A 458 14.98 6.03 26.46
N SER A 459 14.31 4.92 26.78
CA SER A 459 15.02 3.68 27.14
C SER A 459 15.82 3.06 25.99
N VAL A 460 15.39 3.28 24.74
CA VAL A 460 16.05 2.77 23.52
C VAL A 460 17.10 3.76 22.98
N LEU A 461 16.73 5.04 22.85
CA LEU A 461 17.59 6.13 22.35
C LEU A 461 17.78 7.25 23.39
N PRO A 462 18.51 6.99 24.50
CA PRO A 462 18.64 7.97 25.57
C PRO A 462 19.14 9.32 25.07
N ALA A 463 18.46 10.40 25.44
CA ALA A 463 18.78 11.76 24.97
C ALA A 463 20.18 12.22 25.40
N ALA A 464 20.71 11.65 26.49
CA ALA A 464 22.06 11.92 26.99
C ALA A 464 23.17 11.42 26.06
N ILE A 465 22.93 10.38 25.26
CA ILE A 465 23.95 9.82 24.37
C ILE A 465 23.83 10.48 23.00
N LYS A 466 24.74 11.41 22.73
CA LYS A 466 24.77 12.21 21.50
C LYS A 466 25.51 11.55 20.35
N ALA A 467 26.46 10.65 20.64
CA ALA A 467 27.15 9.89 19.61
C ALA A 467 26.21 8.82 19.05
N ARG A 468 25.69 9.05 17.85
CA ARG A 468 24.67 8.21 17.23
C ARG A 468 25.03 7.99 15.78
N VAL A 469 25.06 6.73 15.36
CA VAL A 469 25.34 6.34 13.99
C VAL A 469 24.15 5.59 13.42
N SER A 470 23.68 5.97 12.24
CA SER A 470 22.70 5.17 11.50
C SER A 470 23.39 4.33 10.43
N MET A 471 22.87 3.12 10.17
CA MET A 471 23.27 2.29 9.04
C MET A 471 22.05 1.76 8.29
N GLU A 472 21.92 2.15 7.04
CA GLU A 472 20.87 1.66 6.13
C GLU A 472 21.35 1.79 4.68
N ALA A 473 21.15 0.75 3.87
CA ALA A 473 21.43 0.78 2.43
C ALA A 473 20.38 1.63 1.66
N GLY A 474 20.34 2.93 1.95
CA GLY A 474 19.47 3.93 1.36
C GLY A 474 19.90 5.35 1.72
N VAL A 475 19.13 6.36 1.30
CA VAL A 475 19.48 7.78 1.50
C VAL A 475 19.68 8.15 2.98
N THR A 476 20.70 8.93 3.25
CA THR A 476 21.12 9.25 4.63
C THR A 476 20.27 10.34 5.29
N ASP A 477 19.72 11.28 4.50
CA ASP A 477 19.01 12.47 5.00
C ASP A 477 17.87 12.16 5.98
N TYR A 478 17.16 11.05 5.78
CA TYR A 478 16.07 10.62 6.65
C TYR A 478 16.52 10.40 8.11
N TRP A 479 17.76 9.95 8.30
CA TRP A 479 18.25 9.48 9.59
C TRP A 479 18.60 10.60 10.57
N TYR A 480 18.81 11.83 10.10
CA TYR A 480 19.12 12.99 10.97
C TYR A 480 18.06 13.24 12.04
N LYS A 481 16.81 12.79 11.82
CA LYS A 481 15.76 12.77 12.84
C LYS A 481 16.17 12.02 14.13
N TYR A 482 16.92 10.92 14.01
CA TYR A 482 17.29 10.07 15.15
C TYR A 482 18.73 10.30 15.63
N ILE A 483 19.65 10.62 14.71
CA ILE A 483 21.08 10.74 15.04
C ILE A 483 21.50 12.16 15.46
N GLY A 484 20.74 13.19 15.07
CA GLY A 484 21.02 14.58 15.44
C GLY A 484 22.31 15.15 14.81
N SER A 485 22.75 16.32 15.29
CA SER A 485 23.86 17.10 14.70
C SER A 485 25.25 16.49 14.87
N TYR A 486 25.44 15.69 15.92
CA TYR A 486 26.71 14.98 16.17
C TYR A 486 26.78 13.64 15.46
N GLY A 487 25.66 13.18 14.91
CA GLY A 487 25.55 11.86 14.35
C GLY A 487 26.35 11.68 13.05
N ARG A 488 26.52 10.42 12.66
CA ARG A 488 27.02 10.04 11.33
C ARG A 488 26.05 9.05 10.70
N ALA A 489 25.83 9.15 9.40
CA ALA A 489 25.01 8.21 8.68
C ALA A 489 25.89 7.44 7.69
N VAL A 490 25.80 6.11 7.77
CA VAL A 490 26.40 5.19 6.80
C VAL A 490 25.27 4.69 5.89
N GLY A 491 25.28 5.14 4.65
CA GLY A 491 24.22 4.84 3.68
C GLY A 491 24.63 5.16 2.25
N VAL A 492 23.65 5.34 1.37
CA VAL A 492 23.84 5.48 -0.07
C VAL A 492 23.13 6.75 -0.55
N ASP A 493 23.90 7.76 -0.98
CA ASP A 493 23.39 9.06 -1.45
C ASP A 493 23.59 9.28 -2.96
N SER A 494 23.74 8.20 -3.72
CA SER A 494 23.75 8.20 -5.19
C SER A 494 22.99 6.99 -5.71
N PHE A 495 22.74 6.93 -7.02
CA PHE A 495 22.32 5.68 -7.64
C PHE A 495 23.39 4.59 -7.45
N GLY A 496 22.95 3.33 -7.46
CA GLY A 496 23.83 2.18 -7.29
C GLY A 496 24.63 1.81 -8.55
N VAL A 497 25.20 0.61 -8.55
CA VAL A 497 26.04 0.10 -9.66
C VAL A 497 25.75 -1.38 -9.92
N SER A 498 25.92 -1.81 -11.16
CA SER A 498 25.75 -3.22 -11.57
C SER A 498 26.99 -4.04 -11.22
N ALA A 499 26.95 -4.79 -10.13
CA ALA A 499 27.97 -5.75 -9.72
C ALA A 499 27.38 -6.75 -8.69
N PRO A 500 28.08 -7.87 -8.36
CA PRO A 500 27.72 -8.71 -7.22
C PRO A 500 27.57 -7.90 -5.93
N TYR A 501 26.55 -8.19 -5.12
CA TYR A 501 26.13 -7.27 -4.05
C TYR A 501 27.21 -7.02 -2.99
N GLU A 502 28.10 -7.97 -2.72
CA GLU A 502 29.22 -7.79 -1.79
C GLU A 502 30.18 -6.70 -2.28
N ILE A 503 30.46 -6.68 -3.59
CA ILE A 503 31.29 -5.65 -4.23
C ILE A 503 30.57 -4.30 -4.19
N VAL A 504 29.25 -4.29 -4.41
CA VAL A 504 28.44 -3.07 -4.36
C VAL A 504 28.44 -2.50 -2.93
N TYR A 505 28.25 -3.33 -1.91
CA TYR A 505 28.28 -2.91 -0.50
C TYR A 505 29.65 -2.35 -0.12
N GLU A 506 30.74 -3.03 -0.50
CA GLU A 506 32.10 -2.55 -0.25
C GLU A 506 32.35 -1.21 -0.95
N HIS A 507 31.94 -1.06 -2.21
CA HIS A 507 32.07 0.18 -2.97
C HIS A 507 31.39 1.38 -2.31
N PHE A 508 30.22 1.17 -1.72
CA PHE A 508 29.47 2.21 -1.00
C PHE A 508 29.83 2.34 0.48
N GLY A 509 30.82 1.58 0.97
CA GLY A 509 31.22 1.64 2.38
C GLY A 509 30.18 1.08 3.35
N LEU A 510 29.27 0.22 2.89
CA LEU A 510 28.34 -0.52 3.75
C LEU A 510 29.08 -1.70 4.41
N THR A 511 29.96 -1.38 5.36
CA THR A 511 30.80 -2.34 6.08
C THR A 511 30.76 -2.09 7.59
N ALA A 512 31.05 -3.12 8.38
CA ALA A 512 31.17 -2.99 9.84
C ALA A 512 32.28 -1.98 10.24
N GLN A 513 33.38 -1.93 9.48
CA GLN A 513 34.49 -1.01 9.70
C GLN A 513 34.09 0.44 9.48
N SER A 514 33.31 0.72 8.43
CA SER A 514 32.79 2.07 8.17
C SER A 514 31.88 2.55 9.29
N VAL A 515 31.04 1.67 9.86
CA VAL A 515 30.22 2.00 11.03
C VAL A 515 31.06 2.26 12.28
N ALA A 516 32.06 1.43 12.56
CA ALA A 516 32.97 1.64 13.69
C ALA A 516 33.70 3.00 13.57
N SER A 517 34.24 3.30 12.39
CA SER A 517 34.89 4.58 12.11
C SER A 517 33.93 5.76 12.29
N ALA A 518 32.69 5.64 11.81
CA ALA A 518 31.66 6.66 11.98
C ALA A 518 31.29 6.88 13.47
N VAL A 519 31.34 5.84 14.31
CA VAL A 519 31.12 5.96 15.76
C VAL A 519 32.25 6.77 16.40
N GLU A 520 33.50 6.44 16.09
CA GLU A 520 34.68 7.18 16.58
C GLU A 520 34.63 8.65 16.17
N GLU A 521 34.29 8.94 14.92
CA GLU A 521 34.12 10.31 14.42
C GLU A 521 33.02 11.07 15.16
N SER A 522 31.89 10.42 15.45
CA SER A 522 30.77 11.02 16.18
C SER A 522 31.18 11.36 17.62
N ILE A 523 31.91 10.46 18.29
CA ILE A 523 32.47 10.69 19.63
C ILE A 523 33.48 11.85 19.61
N ALA A 524 34.41 11.86 18.64
CA ALA A 524 35.42 12.90 18.50
C ALA A 524 34.79 14.29 18.24
N SER A 525 33.73 14.36 17.45
CA SER A 525 32.99 15.60 17.17
C SER A 525 32.46 16.25 18.46
N ILE A 526 31.92 15.45 19.37
CA ILE A 526 31.39 15.93 20.66
C ILE A 526 32.52 16.45 21.56
N ALA A 527 33.65 15.73 21.60
CA ALA A 527 34.81 16.14 22.38
C ALA A 527 35.39 17.48 21.89
N SER A 528 35.43 17.70 20.57
CA SER A 528 35.95 18.93 19.97
C SER A 528 35.11 20.17 20.31
N GLU A 529 33.78 20.06 20.30
CA GLU A 529 32.90 21.18 20.68
C GLU A 529 32.98 21.48 22.18
N THR A 530 33.02 20.43 23.01
CA THR A 530 33.18 20.60 24.46
C THR A 530 34.49 21.32 24.80
N ALA A 531 35.56 21.04 24.05
CA ALA A 531 36.85 21.72 24.19
C ALA A 531 36.82 23.18 23.66
N GLY A 532 36.08 23.45 22.58
CA GLY A 532 35.89 24.79 22.03
C GLY A 532 35.09 25.71 22.96
N VAL A 533 33.98 25.20 23.52
CA VAL A 533 33.14 25.94 24.50
C VAL A 533 33.85 26.16 25.83
N ALA A 534 34.80 25.29 26.21
CA ALA A 534 35.63 25.50 27.41
C ALA A 534 36.79 26.49 27.20
N ALA A 535 37.13 26.81 25.93
CA ALA A 535 38.20 27.73 25.56
C ALA A 535 37.70 29.16 25.28
N GLU A 536 36.40 29.33 25.02
CA GLU A 536 35.66 30.62 25.00
C GLU A 536 35.20 31.02 26.41
#